data_AF-A0A7K1GSC5-F1
#
_entry.id   AF-A0A7K1GSC5-F1
#
_cell.length_a   1.000
_cell.length_b   1.000
_cell.length_c   1.000
_cell.angle_alpha   90.00
_cell.angle_beta   90.00
_cell.angle_gamma   90.00
#
_symmetry.space_group_name_H-M   'P 1'
#
loop_
_entity.id
_entity.type
_entity.pdbx_description
1 polymer ?
#
loop_
_entity_poly.entity_id
_entity_poly.type
_entity_poly.pdbx_seq_one_letter_code
_entity_poly.pdbx_strand_id
1 'polypeptide(L)' 'MIVETKLSSFPSGLLPTLSVSSVLSVIRKPVHVACIMDGNGRWARKRGLPRTAGHTAGEET' A
#
# COMPACT_ATOMS: atom_id res chain seq x y z
N MET A 1 18.58 -3.97 -2.41
CA MET A 1 18.48 -4.98 -3.49
C MET A 1 17.02 -5.01 -3.91
N ILE A 2 16.66 -4.20 -4.90
CA ILE A 2 15.31 -4.16 -5.46
C ILE A 2 15.31 -5.20 -6.58
N VAL A 3 14.46 -6.21 -6.47
CA VAL A 3 14.30 -7.21 -7.53
C VAL A 3 13.22 -6.67 -8.47
N GLU A 4 13.63 -5.98 -9.54
CA GLU A 4 12.73 -5.67 -10.64
C GLU A 4 12.58 -6.92 -11.51
N THR A 5 11.49 -7.68 -11.32
CA THR A 5 11.10 -8.71 -12.27
C THR A 5 10.38 -8.04 -13.46
N LYS A 6 11.12 -7.97 -14.57
CA LYS A 6 10.70 -7.37 -15.84
C LYS A 6 9.40 -8.01 -16.35
N LEU A 7 8.30 -7.26 -16.35
CA LEU A 7 6.98 -7.67 -16.85
C LEU A 7 6.88 -7.69 -18.40
N SER A 8 8.00 -7.69 -19.12
CA SER A 8 8.04 -7.38 -20.57
C SER A 8 7.93 -8.60 -21.50
N SER A 9 7.59 -9.78 -21.00
CA SER A 9 7.63 -11.03 -21.79
C SER A 9 6.28 -11.71 -21.96
N PHE A 10 5.16 -11.09 -21.57
CA PHE A 10 3.84 -11.68 -21.75
C PHE A 10 3.25 -11.29 -23.11
N PRO A 11 2.91 -12.27 -23.99
CA PRO A 11 2.29 -11.99 -25.27
C PRO A 11 0.91 -11.33 -25.06
N SER A 12 0.62 -10.33 -25.88
CA SER A 12 -0.45 -9.32 -25.74
C SER A 12 -1.89 -9.82 -25.78
N GLY A 13 -2.15 -11.13 -25.69
CA GLY A 13 -3.47 -11.72 -25.91
C GLY A 13 -3.88 -12.84 -24.96
N LEU A 14 -3.06 -13.17 -23.96
CA LEU A 14 -3.37 -14.27 -23.04
C LEU A 14 -2.88 -13.97 -21.62
N LEU A 15 -3.27 -12.83 -21.06
CA LEU A 15 -3.12 -12.63 -19.62
C LEU A 15 -4.26 -13.39 -18.94
N PRO A 16 -3.97 -14.42 -18.14
CA PRO A 16 -5.02 -15.02 -17.34
C PRO A 16 -5.52 -13.92 -16.39
N THR A 17 -6.84 -13.77 -16.27
CA THR A 17 -7.49 -12.89 -15.29
C THR A 17 -7.32 -13.48 -13.88
N LEU A 18 -6.10 -13.87 -13.52
CA LEU A 18 -5.82 -14.32 -12.17
C LEU A 18 -6.04 -13.10 -11.28
N SER A 19 -7.06 -13.22 -10.43
CA SER A 19 -7.31 -12.24 -9.39
C SER A 19 -6.03 -12.03 -8.60
N VAL A 20 -5.68 -10.76 -8.35
CA VAL A 20 -4.54 -10.39 -7.49
C VAL A 20 -4.61 -11.14 -6.15
N SER A 21 -5.82 -11.41 -5.66
CA SER A 21 -6.08 -12.22 -4.46
C SER A 21 -5.51 -13.65 -4.57
N SER A 22 -5.68 -14.30 -5.72
CA SER A 22 -5.19 -15.68 -5.98
C SER A 22 -3.67 -15.74 -6.12
N VAL A 23 -3.03 -14.66 -6.57
CA VAL A 23 -1.56 -14.58 -6.59
C VAL A 23 -1.04 -14.34 -5.16
N LEU A 24 -1.67 -13.43 -4.42
CA LEU A 24 -1.33 -13.16 -3.02
C LEU A 24 -1.52 -14.38 -2.12
N SER A 25 -2.45 -15.30 -2.43
CA SER A 25 -2.62 -16.54 -1.65
C SER A 25 -1.44 -17.50 -1.76
N VAL A 26 -0.63 -17.42 -2.82
CA VAL A 26 0.59 -18.23 -2.97
C VAL A 26 1.74 -17.64 -2.14
N ILE A 27 1.68 -16.35 -1.82
CA ILE A 27 2.67 -15.67 -0.99
C ILE A 27 2.31 -15.91 0.49
N ARG A 28 3.25 -16.43 1.27
CA ARG A 28 3.05 -16.63 2.71
C ARG A 28 2.69 -15.29 3.36
N LYS A 29 1.54 -15.25 4.05
CA LYS A 29 1.11 -14.07 4.80
C LYS A 29 2.15 -13.74 5.88
N PRO A 30 2.47 -12.45 6.12
CA PRO A 30 3.37 -12.07 7.20
C PRO A 30 2.75 -12.45 8.55
N VAL A 31 3.58 -13.02 9.44
CA VAL A 31 3.16 -13.40 10.79
C VAL A 31 2.99 -12.16 11.69
N HIS A 32 3.77 -11.11 11.41
CA HIS A 32 3.74 -9.86 12.14
C HIS A 32 3.96 -8.69 11.18
N VAL A 33 3.18 -7.63 11.37
CA VAL A 33 3.30 -6.39 10.60
C VAL A 33 3.35 -5.24 11.61
N ALA A 34 4.38 -4.41 11.49
CA ALA A 34 4.46 -3.13 12.20
C ALA A 34 4.38 -2.01 11.16
N CYS A 35 3.61 -0.97 11.47
CA CYS A 35 3.43 0.19 10.61
C CYS A 35 3.80 1.47 11.37
N ILE A 36 4.52 2.39 10.70
CA ILE A 36 4.80 3.72 11.22
C ILE A 36 3.92 4.71 10.45
N MET A 37 2.97 5.32 11.15
CA MET A 37 2.07 6.30 10.56
C MET A 37 2.71 7.69 10.57
N ASP A 38 3.49 8.02 9.54
CA ASP A 38 3.96 9.39 9.29
C ASP A 38 3.00 10.15 8.35
N GLY A 39 2.98 11.47 8.48
CA GLY A 39 2.31 12.35 7.52
C GLY A 39 1.07 13.07 8.05
N ASN A 40 0.62 12.77 9.27
CA ASN A 40 -0.56 13.40 9.89
C ASN A 40 -0.48 14.94 9.89
N GLY A 41 0.69 15.50 10.22
CA GLY A 41 0.89 16.94 10.16
C GLY A 41 0.87 17.51 8.74
N ARG A 42 1.41 16.80 7.74
CA ARG A 42 1.34 17.20 6.33
C ARG A 42 -0.09 17.11 5.79
N TRP A 43 -0.83 16.09 6.21
CA TRP A 43 -2.24 15.89 5.89
C TRP A 43 -3.11 17.05 6.42
N ALA A 44 -2.89 17.48 7.66
CA ALA A 44 -3.62 18.60 8.27
C ALA A 44 -3.30 19.92 7.57
N ARG A 45 -2.02 20.19 7.31
CA ARG A 45 -1.58 21.41 6.62
C ARG A 45 -2.18 21.54 5.21
N LYS A 46 -2.25 20.46 4.44
CA LYS A 46 -2.87 20.46 3.10
C LYS A 46 -4.35 20.84 3.11
N ARG A 47 -5.02 20.71 4.25
CA ARG A 47 -6.44 21.03 4.45
C ARG A 47 -6.67 22.33 5.20
N GLY A 48 -5.62 23.09 5.51
CA GLY A 48 -5.73 24.30 6.34
C GLY A 48 -6.15 24.02 7.78
N LEU A 49 -5.97 22.79 8.27
CA LEU A 49 -6.36 22.39 9.61
C LEU A 49 -5.20 22.49 10.61
N PRO A 50 -5.49 22.65 11.92
CA PRO A 50 -4.48 22.52 12.97
C PRO A 50 -3.79 21.16 12.93
N ARG A 51 -2.51 21.10 13.30
CA ARG A 51 -1.72 19.86 13.29
C ARG A 51 -2.37 18.72 14.10
N THR A 52 -3.02 19.06 15.21
CA THR A 52 -3.75 18.12 16.09
C THR A 52 -4.85 17.37 15.35
N ALA A 53 -5.54 18.00 14.40
CA ALA A 53 -6.59 17.35 13.62
C ALA A 53 -6.05 16.17 12.78
N GLY A 54 -4.80 16.23 12.34
CA GLY A 54 -4.16 15.10 11.67
C GLY A 54 -3.87 13.93 12.61
N HIS A 55 -3.61 14.20 13.89
CA HIS A 55 -3.45 13.13 14.88
C HIS A 55 -4.78 12.44 15.16
N THR A 56 -5.85 13.22 15.37
CA THR A 56 -7.22 12.67 15.53
C THR A 56 -7.64 11.85 14.31
N ALA A 57 -7.41 12.34 13.09
CA ALA A 57 -7.72 11.59 11.88
C ALA A 57 -6.94 10.27 11.77
N GLY A 58 -5.70 10.22 12.28
CA GLY A 58 -4.90 8.98 12.31
C GLY A 58 -5.27 8.03 13.45
N GLU A 59 -6.03 8.48 14.44
CA GLU A 59 -6.58 7.65 15.52
C GLU A 59 -7.90 6.97 15.11
N GLU A 60 -8.69 7.63 14.28
CA GLU A 60 -9.97 7.11 13.77
C GLU A 60 -9.84 6.00 12.70
N THR A 61 -8.62 5.54 12.38
CA THR A 61 -8.35 4.59 11.27
C THR A 61 -7.97 3.20 11.76
#